data_AF-A0A2V2NES6-F1
#
_entry.id   AF-A0A2V2NES6-F1
#
_cell.length_a   1.000
_cell.length_b   1.000
_cell.length_c   1.000
_cell.angle_alpha   90.00
_cell.angle_beta   90.00
_cell.angle_gamma   90.00
#
_symmetry.space_group_name_H-M   'P 1'
#
loop_
_entity.id
_entity.type
_entity.pdbx_description
1 polymer ?
#
loop_
_entity_poly.entity_id
_entity_poly.type
_entity_poly.pdbx_seq_one_letter_code
_entity_poly.pdbx_strand_id
1 'polypeptide(L)'
;MDIYDIRDPHTRVADNSLLVELFHPLRLEKEVSCKYSIAHARVLAHEKTLPHRLIRSSEVYYILSGRGIMHIGNEQKEVQKGKLVYIPPGSSQWIENTGDSELIFLAICDPLWREDDELIGEQHFQTPASSDPFMEAAIEEAELGRKEGGIPIGSVLVRDGKIIGRGHNRRVQNQDPMMHAEIDCLQNAGRIGKYQDCTLYSTLMPCYLCAGAVVQFQIPRVVVGESRTFPGAREFMEAHGVIVTDYSLSRCRDMMESFIRENPELWNEDIGALE
;
A
#
# COMPACT_ATOMS: atom_id res chain seq x y z
N MET A 1 -18.70 28.21 -22.71
CA MET A 1 -17.44 28.45 -21.99
C MET A 1 -17.87 28.72 -20.57
N ASP A 2 -17.56 27.80 -19.68
CA ASP A 2 -18.03 27.85 -18.30
C ASP A 2 -16.83 28.35 -17.47
N ILE A 3 -17.00 29.49 -16.79
CA ILE A 3 -15.97 30.12 -15.93
C ILE A 3 -16.50 30.04 -14.51
N TYR A 4 -15.69 29.47 -13.60
CA TYR A 4 -16.07 29.27 -12.21
C TYR A 4 -15.26 30.21 -11.32
N ASP A 5 -15.95 30.95 -10.45
CA ASP A 5 -15.34 31.77 -9.42
C ASP A 5 -15.16 30.93 -8.16
N ILE A 6 -13.91 30.61 -7.82
CA ILE A 6 -13.58 29.86 -6.62
C ILE A 6 -13.48 30.87 -5.48
N ARG A 7 -14.54 30.97 -4.68
CA ARG A 7 -14.66 31.97 -3.60
C ARG A 7 -14.71 31.35 -2.20
N ASP A 8 -14.46 30.05 -2.11
CA ASP A 8 -14.50 29.37 -0.83
C ASP A 8 -13.23 29.67 -0.02
N PRO A 9 -13.38 29.96 1.29
CA PRO A 9 -12.24 30.16 2.16
C PRO A 9 -11.46 28.85 2.33
N HIS A 10 -10.13 28.93 2.46
CA HIS A 10 -9.35 27.76 2.88
C HIS A 10 -9.85 27.26 4.23
N THR A 11 -10.18 25.97 4.28
CA THR A 11 -10.55 25.28 5.52
C THR A 11 -9.42 24.35 5.95
N ARG A 12 -9.18 24.22 7.25
CA ARG A 12 -8.27 23.20 7.77
C ARG A 12 -8.90 21.83 7.51
N VAL A 13 -8.24 20.98 6.74
CA VAL A 13 -8.75 19.63 6.42
C VAL A 13 -8.00 18.56 7.23
N ALA A 14 -8.39 17.31 7.05
CA ALA A 14 -7.97 16.20 7.90
C ALA A 14 -6.45 15.95 7.89
N ASP A 15 -5.75 16.30 6.81
CA ASP A 15 -4.28 16.23 6.73
C ASP A 15 -3.55 17.43 7.35
N ASN A 16 -4.25 18.32 8.07
CA ASN A 16 -3.72 19.56 8.67
C ASN A 16 -3.30 20.66 7.68
N SER A 17 -3.47 20.47 6.36
CA SER A 17 -3.35 21.57 5.40
C SER A 17 -4.55 22.52 5.47
N LEU A 18 -4.36 23.74 4.98
CA LEU A 18 -5.43 24.68 4.66
C LEU A 18 -5.77 24.53 3.18
N LEU A 19 -6.93 23.94 2.87
CA LEU A 19 -7.30 23.53 1.52
C LEU A 19 -8.60 24.21 1.07
N VAL A 20 -8.65 24.55 -0.21
CA VAL A 20 -9.89 24.86 -0.93
C VAL A 20 -9.95 24.01 -2.20
N GLU A 21 -11.09 23.38 -2.44
CA GLU A 21 -11.33 22.64 -3.67
C GLU A 21 -11.56 23.62 -4.82
N LEU A 22 -10.65 23.65 -5.80
CA LEU A 22 -10.76 24.54 -6.96
C LEU A 22 -11.70 23.97 -8.03
N PHE A 23 -11.68 22.64 -8.18
CA PHE A 23 -12.48 21.96 -9.19
C PHE A 23 -12.73 20.51 -8.78
N HIS A 24 -13.99 20.09 -8.80
CA HIS A 24 -14.38 18.71 -8.60
C HIS A 24 -15.60 18.35 -9.46
N PRO A 25 -15.50 17.42 -10.42
CA PRO A 25 -16.57 17.12 -11.38
C PRO A 25 -17.93 16.83 -10.74
N LEU A 26 -17.93 16.13 -9.60
CA LEU A 26 -19.18 15.75 -8.90
C LEU A 26 -19.83 16.90 -8.10
N ARG A 27 -19.18 18.06 -8.00
CA ARG A 27 -19.71 19.24 -7.30
C ARG A 27 -20.31 20.27 -8.26
N LEU A 28 -20.21 20.03 -9.57
CA LEU A 28 -20.76 20.92 -10.59
C LEU A 28 -22.24 20.61 -10.84
N GLU A 29 -23.04 21.64 -11.09
CA GLU A 29 -24.45 21.49 -11.46
C GLU A 29 -24.63 20.82 -12.83
N LYS A 30 -23.62 20.93 -13.69
CA LYS A 30 -23.61 20.39 -15.05
C LYS A 30 -22.60 19.26 -15.15
N GLU A 31 -23.03 18.15 -15.77
CA GLU A 31 -22.18 17.00 -15.99
C GLU A 31 -21.01 17.33 -16.93
N VAL A 32 -19.80 17.00 -16.50
CA VAL A 32 -18.56 17.19 -17.27
C VAL A 32 -17.83 15.85 -17.39
N SER A 33 -17.19 15.59 -18.53
CA SER A 33 -16.46 14.33 -18.78
C SER A 33 -15.09 14.25 -18.10
N CYS A 34 -14.76 15.22 -17.26
CA CYS A 34 -13.47 15.30 -16.58
C CYS A 34 -13.40 14.29 -15.44
N LYS A 35 -12.24 13.62 -15.29
CA LYS A 35 -12.05 12.55 -14.31
C LYS A 35 -11.13 12.92 -13.14
N TYR A 36 -10.58 14.14 -13.12
CA TYR A 36 -9.68 14.60 -12.06
C TYR A 36 -10.34 15.65 -11.16
N SER A 37 -9.79 15.86 -9.97
CA SER A 37 -10.10 17.01 -9.12
C SER A 37 -8.84 17.86 -8.90
N ILE A 38 -9.03 19.14 -8.57
CA ILE A 38 -7.96 20.09 -8.27
C ILE A 38 -8.29 20.80 -6.97
N ALA A 39 -7.32 20.86 -6.07
CA ALA A 39 -7.38 21.64 -4.85
C ALA A 39 -6.19 22.61 -4.77
N HIS A 40 -6.37 23.70 -4.04
CA HIS A 40 -5.32 24.62 -3.67
C HIS A 40 -5.04 24.48 -2.18
N ALA A 41 -3.84 24.04 -1.85
CA ALA A 41 -3.41 23.76 -0.49
C ALA A 41 -2.37 24.78 -0.01
N ARG A 42 -2.40 25.05 1.30
CA ARG A 42 -1.44 25.90 2.01
C ARG A 42 -0.97 25.16 3.27
N VAL A 43 0.34 25.20 3.51
CA VAL A 43 0.95 24.74 4.77
C VAL A 43 1.66 25.94 5.37
N LEU A 44 1.30 26.29 6.61
CA LEU A 44 1.87 27.46 7.28
C LEU A 44 3.36 27.26 7.57
N ALA A 45 4.08 28.35 7.82
CA ALA A 45 5.51 28.32 8.12
C ALA A 45 5.80 27.34 9.26
N HIS A 46 6.77 26.45 9.05
CA HIS A 46 7.18 25.40 9.99
C HIS A 46 6.10 24.38 10.37
N GLU A 47 4.94 24.37 9.69
CA GLU A 47 3.95 23.30 9.83
C GLU A 47 4.21 22.17 8.84
N LYS A 48 3.54 21.04 9.09
CA LYS A 48 3.51 19.88 8.19
C LYS A 48 2.08 19.37 8.04
N THR A 49 1.85 18.71 6.91
CA THR A 49 0.68 17.87 6.75
C THR A 49 0.84 16.56 7.54
N LEU A 50 -0.28 15.93 7.88
CA LEU A 50 -0.27 14.58 8.38
C LEU A 50 0.08 13.61 7.24
N PRO A 51 0.78 12.51 7.55
CA PRO A 51 0.87 11.38 6.66
C PRO A 51 -0.52 10.98 6.16
N HIS A 52 -0.67 10.88 4.85
CA HIS A 52 -1.86 10.41 4.18
C HIS A 52 -1.49 9.55 2.95
N ARG A 53 -2.48 8.85 2.39
CA ARG A 53 -2.32 7.98 1.20
C ARG A 53 -3.64 7.93 0.44
N LEU A 54 -3.57 8.15 -0.86
CA LEU A 54 -4.67 7.84 -1.78
C LEU A 54 -4.53 6.39 -2.25
N ILE A 55 -5.57 5.58 -2.10
CA ILE A 55 -5.52 4.13 -2.39
C ILE A 55 -5.51 3.90 -3.89
N ARG A 56 -6.40 4.57 -4.63
CA ARG A 56 -6.66 4.36 -6.06
C ARG A 56 -6.17 5.54 -6.90
N SER A 57 -6.27 6.75 -6.37
CA SER A 57 -5.88 7.96 -7.11
C SER A 57 -4.38 8.20 -7.05
N SER A 58 -3.82 8.63 -8.18
CA SER A 58 -2.52 9.28 -8.19
C SER A 58 -2.69 10.75 -7.84
N GLU A 59 -1.65 11.35 -7.28
CA GLU A 59 -1.68 12.77 -6.94
C GLU A 59 -0.47 13.50 -7.52
N VAL A 60 -0.69 14.74 -7.96
CA VAL A 60 0.37 15.63 -8.43
C VAL A 60 0.34 16.92 -7.66
N TYR A 61 1.48 17.29 -7.05
CA TYR A 61 1.68 18.62 -6.48
C TYR A 61 2.44 19.51 -7.45
N TYR A 62 1.91 20.70 -7.72
CA TYR A 62 2.65 21.77 -8.38
C TYR A 62 2.87 22.93 -7.42
N ILE A 63 4.13 23.17 -7.05
CA ILE A 63 4.48 24.17 -6.03
C ILE A 63 4.41 25.58 -6.63
N LEU A 64 3.48 26.39 -6.12
CA LEU A 64 3.23 27.76 -6.54
C LEU A 64 4.14 28.76 -5.80
N SER A 65 4.40 28.51 -4.51
CA SER A 65 5.20 29.38 -3.63
C SER A 65 5.77 28.61 -2.45
N GLY A 66 6.81 29.17 -1.80
CA GLY A 66 7.44 28.60 -0.61
C GLY A 66 8.46 27.51 -0.92
N ARG A 67 8.96 26.88 0.15
CA ARG A 67 9.89 25.75 0.11
C ARG A 67 9.53 24.74 1.20
N GLY A 68 9.88 23.49 0.97
CA GLY A 68 9.58 22.42 1.89
C GLY A 68 10.34 21.15 1.58
N ILE A 69 10.01 20.09 2.30
CA ILE A 69 10.47 18.74 2.01
C ILE A 69 9.22 17.89 1.77
N MET A 70 9.18 17.23 0.63
CA MET A 70 8.16 16.25 0.30
C MET A 70 8.68 14.87 0.68
N HIS A 71 7.85 14.11 1.38
CA HIS A 71 8.11 12.73 1.81
C HIS A 71 7.16 11.81 1.07
N ILE A 72 7.70 10.80 0.38
CA ILE A 72 6.91 9.78 -0.34
C ILE A 72 7.54 8.41 -0.08
N GLY A 73 6.81 7.53 0.60
CA GLY A 73 7.34 6.26 1.07
C GLY A 73 8.56 6.48 1.97
N ASN A 74 9.73 5.97 1.54
CA ASN A 74 11.01 6.14 2.25
C ASN A 74 11.90 7.24 1.64
N GLU A 75 11.45 7.90 0.56
CA GLU A 75 12.20 8.98 -0.07
C GLU A 75 11.73 10.34 0.45
N GLN A 76 12.69 11.26 0.57
CA GLN A 76 12.41 12.67 0.83
C GLN A 76 13.20 13.55 -0.14
N LYS A 77 12.56 14.61 -0.65
CA LYS A 77 13.18 15.57 -1.58
C LYS A 77 12.73 16.98 -1.27
N GLU A 78 13.66 17.93 -1.41
CA GLU A 78 13.33 19.34 -1.32
C GLU A 78 12.43 19.76 -2.48
N VAL A 79 11.44 20.58 -2.15
CA VAL A 79 10.51 21.17 -3.09
C VAL A 79 10.46 22.68 -2.90
N GLN A 80 10.29 23.40 -4.00
CA GLN A 80 10.20 24.85 -4.03
C GLN A 80 9.38 25.28 -5.24
N LYS A 81 9.04 26.57 -5.33
CA LYS A 81 8.31 27.15 -6.47
C LYS A 81 8.78 26.62 -7.82
N GLY A 82 7.83 26.18 -8.64
CA GLY A 82 8.05 25.64 -9.99
C GLY A 82 8.40 24.15 -10.03
N LYS A 83 8.53 23.48 -8.89
CA LYS A 83 8.68 22.01 -8.83
C LYS A 83 7.33 21.32 -8.98
N LEU A 84 7.36 20.17 -9.64
CA LEU A 84 6.25 19.24 -9.76
C LEU A 84 6.63 17.95 -9.02
N VAL A 85 5.71 17.42 -8.23
CA VAL A 85 5.83 16.17 -7.51
C VAL A 85 4.76 15.24 -8.04
N TYR A 86 5.14 14.04 -8.48
CA TYR A 86 4.20 12.98 -8.80
C TYR A 86 4.20 11.97 -7.65
N ILE A 87 3.01 11.65 -7.15
CA ILE A 87 2.79 10.65 -6.12
C ILE A 87 1.95 9.49 -6.70
N PRO A 88 2.53 8.29 -6.81
CA PRO A 88 1.80 7.12 -7.27
C PRO A 88 0.68 6.70 -6.30
N PRO A 89 -0.41 6.09 -6.79
CA PRO A 89 -1.44 5.50 -5.94
C PRO A 89 -0.84 4.52 -4.93
N GLY A 90 -1.41 4.51 -3.73
CA GLY A 90 -0.96 3.68 -2.62
C GLY A 90 0.31 4.17 -1.91
N SER A 91 0.93 5.26 -2.38
CA SER A 91 2.12 5.82 -1.70
C SER A 91 1.72 6.56 -0.43
N SER A 92 2.45 6.30 0.66
CA SER A 92 2.42 7.17 1.83
C SER A 92 3.06 8.50 1.49
N GLN A 93 2.43 9.61 1.85
CA GLN A 93 2.95 10.93 1.55
C GLN A 93 2.66 11.95 2.66
N TRP A 94 3.54 12.94 2.78
CA TRP A 94 3.30 14.18 3.51
C TRP A 94 4.32 15.23 3.08
N ILE A 95 4.05 16.48 3.41
CA ILE A 95 4.90 17.62 3.08
C ILE A 95 5.08 18.50 4.32
N GLU A 96 6.32 18.94 4.54
CA GLU A 96 6.66 19.93 5.56
C GLU A 96 7.12 21.24 4.94
N ASN A 97 6.67 22.33 5.53
CA ASN A 97 7.13 23.66 5.17
C ASN A 97 8.39 24.03 5.98
N THR A 98 9.53 24.15 5.28
CA THR A 98 10.82 24.52 5.87
C THR A 98 11.14 26.01 5.74
N GLY A 99 10.21 26.80 5.23
CA GLY A 99 10.32 28.25 5.08
C GLY A 99 9.62 29.04 6.18
N ASP A 100 9.89 30.36 6.18
CA ASP A 100 9.27 31.35 7.07
C ASP A 100 7.98 31.95 6.47
N SER A 101 7.58 31.50 5.27
CA SER A 101 6.37 31.91 4.56
C SER A 101 5.56 30.68 4.16
N GLU A 102 4.33 30.87 3.72
CA GLU A 102 3.46 29.77 3.33
C GLU A 102 4.02 28.99 2.13
N LEU A 103 3.96 27.67 2.27
CA LEU A 103 4.13 26.72 1.18
C LEU A 103 2.76 26.54 0.52
N ILE A 104 2.69 26.87 -0.77
CA ILE A 104 1.44 26.89 -1.53
C ILE A 104 1.60 25.99 -2.75
N PHE A 105 0.64 25.10 -2.97
CA PHE A 105 0.65 24.18 -4.10
C PHE A 105 -0.76 23.85 -4.60
N LEU A 106 -0.82 23.45 -5.87
CA LEU A 106 -2.00 22.76 -6.41
C LEU A 106 -1.85 21.27 -6.18
N ALA A 107 -2.89 20.64 -5.64
CA ALA A 107 -3.03 19.20 -5.53
C ALA A 107 -4.01 18.72 -6.61
N ILE A 108 -3.58 17.79 -7.46
CA ILE A 108 -4.37 17.29 -8.58
C ILE A 108 -4.47 15.77 -8.44
N CYS A 109 -5.69 15.26 -8.32
CA CYS A 109 -5.95 13.83 -8.18
C CYS A 109 -6.51 13.24 -9.47
N ASP A 110 -5.94 12.14 -9.96
CA ASP A 110 -6.51 11.31 -11.03
C ASP A 110 -6.46 9.82 -10.68
N PRO A 111 -7.61 9.12 -10.57
CA PRO A 111 -8.97 9.67 -10.65
C PRO A 111 -9.28 10.74 -9.58
N LEU A 112 -10.41 11.43 -9.72
CA LEU A 112 -10.84 12.50 -8.81
C LEU A 112 -10.88 12.00 -7.36
N TRP A 113 -10.46 12.87 -6.45
CA TRP A 113 -10.40 12.59 -5.03
C TRP A 113 -11.77 12.17 -4.47
N ARG A 114 -11.76 11.17 -3.58
CA ARG A 114 -12.93 10.75 -2.82
C ARG A 114 -12.52 10.46 -1.38
N GLU A 115 -13.43 10.71 -0.45
CA GLU A 115 -13.20 10.45 0.97
C GLU A 115 -12.89 8.97 1.26
N ASP A 116 -13.50 8.04 0.53
CA ASP A 116 -13.23 6.59 0.67
C ASP A 116 -11.91 6.15 0.02
N ASP A 117 -11.23 7.06 -0.68
CA ASP A 117 -9.94 6.81 -1.31
C ASP A 117 -8.75 7.26 -0.44
N GLU A 118 -8.98 8.04 0.61
CA GLU A 118 -7.91 8.63 1.42
C GLU A 118 -7.82 8.00 2.82
N LEU A 119 -6.60 7.59 3.19
CA LEU A 119 -6.26 7.15 4.55
C LEU A 119 -5.36 8.19 5.20
N ILE A 120 -5.66 8.62 6.44
CA ILE A 120 -4.98 9.74 7.13
C ILE A 120 -4.51 9.32 8.53
N GLY A 121 -3.33 9.79 8.93
CA GLY A 121 -2.77 9.65 10.27
C GLY A 121 -1.89 8.40 10.49
N GLU A 122 -0.85 8.56 11.31
CA GLU A 122 0.29 7.63 11.53
C GLU A 122 -0.08 6.15 11.74
N GLN A 123 -1.28 5.88 12.24
CA GLN A 123 -1.82 4.53 12.48
C GLN A 123 -2.10 3.73 11.19
N HIS A 124 -2.26 4.41 10.04
CA HIS A 124 -2.30 3.80 8.71
C HIS A 124 -0.93 3.81 8.01
N PHE A 125 0.08 4.43 8.63
CA PHE A 125 1.44 4.59 8.11
C PHE A 125 2.41 3.83 9.01
N GLN A 126 2.48 2.51 8.80
CA GLN A 126 3.53 1.74 9.42
C GLN A 126 4.86 2.01 8.71
N THR A 127 5.77 2.55 9.53
CA THR A 127 7.21 2.25 9.68
C THR A 127 8.00 1.87 8.42
N PRO A 128 9.23 2.38 8.24
CA PRO A 128 10.11 1.92 7.16
C PRO A 128 10.10 0.39 7.10
N ALA A 129 9.96 -0.17 5.90
CA ALA A 129 9.77 -1.60 5.68
C ALA A 129 10.83 -2.51 6.34
N SER A 130 11.97 -1.95 6.74
CA SER A 130 13.02 -2.60 7.54
C SER A 130 12.71 -2.72 9.05
N SER A 131 11.54 -2.29 9.51
CA SER A 131 11.17 -2.21 10.93
C SER A 131 9.71 -2.60 11.24
N ASP A 132 8.96 -3.13 10.27
CA ASP A 132 7.64 -3.71 10.55
C ASP A 132 7.81 -5.08 11.24
N PRO A 133 7.46 -5.22 12.53
CA PRO A 133 7.64 -6.47 13.26
C PRO A 133 6.75 -7.61 12.71
N PHE A 134 5.67 -7.31 11.99
CA PHE A 134 4.80 -8.32 11.39
C PHE A 134 5.38 -8.86 10.08
N MET A 135 6.01 -8.00 9.28
CA MET A 135 6.74 -8.47 8.10
C MET A 135 7.98 -9.26 8.52
N GLU A 136 8.70 -8.83 9.56
CA GLU A 136 9.82 -9.62 10.11
C GLU A 136 9.35 -11.00 10.57
N ALA A 137 8.20 -11.08 11.25
CA ALA A 137 7.61 -12.36 11.64
C ALA A 137 7.24 -13.25 10.44
N ALA A 138 6.77 -12.68 9.33
CA ALA A 138 6.53 -13.44 8.10
C ALA A 138 7.83 -13.93 7.46
N ILE A 139 8.91 -13.13 7.53
CA ILE A 139 10.24 -13.52 7.04
C ILE A 139 10.82 -14.65 7.91
N GLU A 140 10.66 -14.60 9.24
CA GLU A 140 11.04 -15.70 10.14
C GLU A 140 10.36 -17.03 9.73
N GLU A 141 9.08 -16.98 9.38
CA GLU A 141 8.35 -18.16 8.87
C GLU A 141 8.90 -18.65 7.53
N ALA A 142 9.22 -17.75 6.60
CA ALA A 142 9.84 -18.10 5.32
C ALA A 142 11.20 -18.79 5.51
N GLU A 143 12.03 -18.27 6.42
CA GLU A 143 13.33 -18.85 6.76
C GLU A 143 13.18 -20.22 7.44
N LEU A 144 12.16 -20.40 8.29
CA LEU A 144 11.82 -21.68 8.88
C LEU A 144 11.41 -22.70 7.81
N GLY A 145 10.50 -22.33 6.90
CA GLY A 145 10.09 -23.19 5.78
C GLY A 145 11.27 -23.62 4.91
N ARG A 146 12.20 -22.70 4.62
CA ARG A 146 13.45 -23.03 3.91
C ARG A 146 14.31 -24.03 4.68
N LYS A 147 14.48 -23.82 5.98
CA LYS A 147 15.28 -24.68 6.86
C LYS A 147 14.71 -26.10 6.97
N GLU A 148 13.39 -26.21 6.86
CA GLU A 148 12.67 -27.49 6.78
C GLU A 148 12.76 -28.16 5.39
N GLY A 149 13.45 -27.53 4.43
CA GLY A 149 13.63 -28.05 3.07
C GLY A 149 12.49 -27.70 2.10
N GLY A 150 11.57 -26.82 2.51
CA GLY A 150 10.47 -26.34 1.68
C GLY A 150 10.77 -25.02 0.95
N ILE A 151 9.71 -24.41 0.44
CA ILE A 151 9.75 -23.16 -0.33
C ILE A 151 9.77 -21.98 0.65
N PRO A 152 10.65 -20.98 0.49
CA PRO A 152 10.87 -19.92 1.46
C PRO A 152 9.82 -18.81 1.37
N ILE A 153 8.55 -19.16 1.58
CA ILE A 153 7.43 -18.22 1.63
C ILE A 153 6.80 -18.33 3.01
N GLY A 154 6.58 -17.19 3.66
CA GLY A 154 6.03 -17.09 5.00
C GLY A 154 4.91 -16.06 5.05
N SER A 155 3.99 -16.22 5.99
CA SER A 155 2.82 -15.36 6.15
C SER A 155 2.36 -15.27 7.60
N VAL A 156 1.90 -14.08 8.00
CA VAL A 156 1.26 -13.87 9.31
C VAL A 156 -0.06 -13.12 9.16
N LEU A 157 -1.04 -13.49 9.99
CA LEU A 157 -2.34 -12.84 10.07
C LEU A 157 -2.38 -11.99 11.34
N VAL A 158 -2.67 -10.70 11.19
CA VAL A 158 -2.63 -9.72 12.28
C VAL A 158 -4.02 -9.17 12.53
N ARG A 159 -4.45 -9.11 13.79
CA ARG A 159 -5.66 -8.42 14.27
C ARG A 159 -5.31 -7.59 15.50
N ASP A 160 -5.78 -6.34 15.56
CA ASP A 160 -5.55 -5.44 16.69
C ASP A 160 -4.06 -5.35 17.12
N GLY A 161 -3.16 -5.31 16.13
CA GLY A 161 -1.71 -5.27 16.35
C GLY A 161 -1.11 -6.57 16.94
N LYS A 162 -1.85 -7.68 16.92
CA LYS A 162 -1.38 -8.98 17.40
C LYS A 162 -1.42 -10.02 16.28
N ILE A 163 -0.37 -10.83 16.21
CA ILE A 163 -0.35 -11.98 15.32
C ILE A 163 -1.29 -13.03 15.90
N ILE A 164 -2.30 -13.40 15.12
CA ILE A 164 -3.29 -14.42 15.46
C ILE A 164 -3.09 -15.72 14.67
N GLY A 165 -2.28 -15.69 13.61
CA GLY A 165 -1.86 -16.87 12.85
C GLY A 165 -0.49 -16.65 12.22
N ARG A 166 0.31 -17.71 12.13
CA ARG A 166 1.61 -17.75 11.46
C ARG A 166 1.65 -18.98 10.57
N GLY A 167 2.32 -18.90 9.43
CA GLY A 167 2.51 -20.06 8.58
C GLY A 167 3.57 -19.84 7.52
N HIS A 168 4.02 -20.93 6.93
CA HIS A 168 4.93 -20.94 5.80
C HIS A 168 4.50 -22.00 4.81
N ASN A 169 5.05 -21.97 3.60
CA ASN A 169 4.74 -22.99 2.60
C ASN A 169 5.14 -24.38 3.15
N ARG A 170 4.15 -25.27 3.25
CA ARG A 170 4.31 -26.66 3.72
C ARG A 170 4.06 -27.69 2.62
N ARG A 171 4.16 -27.30 1.34
CA ARG A 171 3.97 -28.22 0.20
C ARG A 171 4.82 -29.46 0.35
N VAL A 172 6.12 -29.28 0.56
CA VAL A 172 7.09 -30.38 0.64
C VAL A 172 6.91 -31.16 1.94
N GLN A 173 6.76 -30.44 3.05
CA GLN A 173 6.69 -30.98 4.41
C GLN A 173 5.46 -31.87 4.61
N ASN A 174 4.33 -31.48 4.03
CA ASN A 174 3.06 -32.18 4.15
C ASN A 174 2.67 -32.99 2.91
N GLN A 175 3.43 -32.89 1.81
CA GLN A 175 3.05 -33.42 0.50
C GLN A 175 1.67 -32.94 0.04
N ASP A 176 1.35 -31.68 0.31
CA ASP A 176 0.03 -31.09 0.06
C ASP A 176 0.16 -29.89 -0.90
N PRO A 177 -0.37 -29.99 -2.13
CA PRO A 177 -0.26 -28.91 -3.11
C PRO A 177 -1.04 -27.65 -2.73
N MET A 178 -1.90 -27.70 -1.70
CA MET A 178 -2.69 -26.56 -1.25
C MET A 178 -2.03 -25.79 -0.10
N MET A 179 -0.98 -26.33 0.54
CA MET A 179 -0.37 -25.74 1.73
C MET A 179 0.64 -24.64 1.39
N HIS A 180 0.15 -23.58 0.76
CA HIS A 180 0.87 -22.32 0.60
C HIS A 180 0.94 -21.58 1.94
N ALA A 181 1.88 -20.65 2.07
CA ALA A 181 2.12 -19.93 3.33
C ALA A 181 0.89 -19.21 3.86
N GLU A 182 0.14 -18.54 2.98
CA GLU A 182 -1.07 -17.82 3.33
C GLU A 182 -2.19 -18.77 3.78
N ILE A 183 -2.28 -19.95 3.18
CA ILE A 183 -3.26 -20.97 3.55
C ILE A 183 -2.90 -21.59 4.90
N ASP A 184 -1.64 -21.98 5.11
CA ASP A 184 -1.14 -22.48 6.40
C ASP A 184 -1.35 -21.44 7.50
N CYS A 185 -1.06 -20.16 7.22
CA CYS A 185 -1.29 -19.06 8.14
C CYS A 185 -2.77 -18.92 8.55
N LEU A 186 -3.69 -18.97 7.59
CA LEU A 186 -5.13 -18.91 7.84
C LEU A 186 -5.63 -20.13 8.61
N GLN A 187 -5.09 -21.33 8.33
CA GLN A 187 -5.41 -22.54 9.09
C GLN A 187 -4.93 -22.44 10.54
N ASN A 188 -3.70 -21.96 10.75
CA ASN A 188 -3.09 -21.82 12.07
C ASN A 188 -3.77 -20.72 12.91
N ALA A 189 -4.41 -19.73 12.28
CA ALA A 189 -5.28 -18.79 12.99
C ALA A 189 -6.53 -19.47 13.58
N GLY A 190 -6.95 -20.61 13.03
CA GLY A 190 -8.12 -21.35 13.46
C GLY A 190 -9.43 -20.62 13.19
N ARG A 191 -10.48 -20.97 13.95
CA ARG A 191 -11.84 -20.44 13.75
C ARG A 191 -12.01 -19.11 14.48
N ILE A 192 -11.66 -18.01 13.82
CA ILE A 192 -11.66 -16.67 14.43
C ILE A 192 -12.93 -15.82 14.15
N GLY A 193 -13.90 -16.39 13.43
CA GLY A 193 -15.14 -15.70 13.06
C GLY A 193 -14.98 -14.83 11.80
N LYS A 194 -15.10 -13.51 11.96
CA LYS A 194 -14.88 -12.53 10.87
C LYS A 194 -13.38 -12.34 10.60
N TYR A 195 -12.98 -11.80 9.46
CA TYR A 195 -11.58 -11.42 9.16
C TYR A 195 -11.45 -9.97 8.66
N GLN A 196 -12.54 -9.20 8.69
CA GLN A 196 -12.62 -7.82 8.16
C GLN A 196 -11.81 -6.79 8.94
N ASP A 197 -11.30 -7.17 10.11
CA ASP A 197 -10.42 -6.39 10.98
C ASP A 197 -8.98 -6.94 10.98
N CYS A 198 -8.66 -7.83 10.03
CA CYS A 198 -7.34 -8.42 9.90
C CYS A 198 -6.49 -7.75 8.80
N THR A 199 -5.17 -7.87 8.94
CA THR A 199 -4.22 -7.70 7.84
C THR A 199 -3.47 -9.00 7.63
N LEU A 200 -3.36 -9.44 6.38
CA LEU A 200 -2.46 -10.53 6.01
C LEU A 200 -1.11 -9.96 5.56
N TYR A 201 -0.03 -10.47 6.13
CA TYR A 201 1.33 -10.23 5.67
C TYR A 201 1.82 -11.49 4.95
N SER A 202 2.43 -11.35 3.77
CA SER A 202 3.05 -12.46 3.04
C SER A 202 4.42 -12.02 2.51
N THR A 203 5.44 -12.88 2.55
CA THR A 203 6.77 -12.51 2.04
C THR A 203 6.80 -12.39 0.51
N LEU A 204 5.86 -13.03 -0.18
CA LEU A 204 5.69 -13.01 -1.63
C LEU A 204 4.25 -12.66 -2.00
N MET A 205 4.03 -12.03 -3.15
CA MET A 205 2.68 -11.71 -3.63
C MET A 205 1.79 -12.96 -3.75
N PRO A 206 0.59 -12.98 -3.14
CA PRO A 206 -0.32 -14.12 -3.19
C PRO A 206 -0.69 -14.55 -4.61
N CYS A 207 -0.68 -15.86 -4.87
CA CYS A 207 -1.22 -16.45 -6.10
C CYS A 207 -2.76 -16.43 -6.10
N TYR A 208 -3.40 -16.89 -7.18
CA TYR A 208 -4.87 -16.90 -7.28
C TYR A 208 -5.58 -17.73 -6.20
N LEU A 209 -4.97 -18.82 -5.73
CA LEU A 209 -5.51 -19.61 -4.62
C LEU A 209 -5.56 -18.77 -3.33
N CYS A 210 -4.41 -18.20 -2.96
CA CYS A 210 -4.27 -17.43 -1.73
C CYS A 210 -5.07 -16.12 -1.79
N ALA A 211 -5.07 -15.44 -2.93
CA ALA A 211 -5.88 -14.26 -3.18
C ALA A 211 -7.39 -14.57 -3.12
N GLY A 212 -7.81 -15.72 -3.64
CA GLY A 212 -9.19 -16.20 -3.50
C GLY A 212 -9.59 -16.39 -2.04
N ALA A 213 -8.69 -16.94 -1.19
CA ALA A 213 -8.92 -17.03 0.25
C ALA A 213 -9.04 -15.66 0.92
N VAL A 214 -8.15 -14.71 0.60
CA VAL A 214 -8.20 -13.31 1.09
C VAL A 214 -9.56 -12.68 0.79
N VAL A 215 -10.02 -12.77 -0.47
CA VAL A 215 -11.31 -12.23 -0.91
C VAL A 215 -12.47 -12.95 -0.23
N GLN A 216 -12.46 -14.29 -0.18
CA GLN A 216 -13.50 -15.09 0.44
C GLN A 216 -13.70 -14.75 1.92
N PHE A 217 -12.62 -14.52 2.66
CA PHE A 217 -12.68 -14.13 4.06
C PHE A 217 -12.86 -12.62 4.28
N GLN A 218 -12.86 -11.82 3.22
CA GLN A 218 -12.99 -10.36 3.26
C GLN A 218 -11.89 -9.71 4.10
N ILE A 219 -10.65 -10.17 3.95
CA ILE A 219 -9.48 -9.52 4.57
C ILE A 219 -9.22 -8.21 3.80
N PRO A 220 -9.34 -7.03 4.43
CA PRO A 220 -9.30 -5.76 3.73
C PRO A 220 -7.90 -5.33 3.30
N ARG A 221 -6.85 -5.85 3.94
CA ARG A 221 -5.46 -5.42 3.72
C ARG A 221 -4.51 -6.60 3.58
N VAL A 222 -3.69 -6.55 2.53
CA VAL A 222 -2.56 -7.45 2.31
C VAL A 222 -1.28 -6.62 2.21
N VAL A 223 -0.26 -6.98 2.98
CA VAL A 223 1.07 -6.40 2.90
C VAL A 223 2.02 -7.47 2.38
N VAL A 224 2.76 -7.19 1.31
CA VAL A 224 3.65 -8.15 0.67
C VAL A 224 5.10 -7.72 0.76
N GLY A 225 5.98 -8.71 0.95
CA GLY A 225 7.42 -8.50 0.98
C GLY A 225 7.94 -8.09 -0.38
N GLU A 226 7.56 -8.80 -1.44
CA GLU A 226 7.92 -8.48 -2.82
C GLU A 226 6.97 -9.14 -3.84
N SER A 227 6.90 -8.59 -5.06
CA SER A 227 6.13 -9.16 -6.18
C SER A 227 6.91 -9.30 -7.49
N ARG A 228 8.24 -9.18 -7.45
CA ARG A 228 9.08 -9.18 -8.65
C ARG A 228 9.39 -10.59 -9.12
N THR A 229 9.68 -11.51 -8.20
CA THR A 229 9.96 -12.91 -8.57
C THR A 229 8.68 -13.64 -8.98
N PHE A 230 7.54 -13.20 -8.44
CA PHE A 230 6.22 -13.67 -8.79
C PHE A 230 5.19 -12.54 -8.66
N PRO A 231 4.51 -12.13 -9.75
CA PRO A 231 3.57 -11.01 -9.72
C PRO A 231 2.23 -11.34 -9.04
N GLY A 232 1.94 -12.63 -8.83
CA GLY A 232 0.73 -13.10 -8.17
C GLY A 232 -0.57 -12.58 -8.78
N ALA A 233 -1.58 -12.44 -7.92
CA ALA A 233 -2.94 -12.04 -8.29
C ALA A 233 -3.31 -10.66 -7.70
N ARG A 234 -2.37 -9.70 -7.75
CA ARG A 234 -2.55 -8.35 -7.21
C ARG A 234 -3.83 -7.66 -7.73
N GLU A 235 -3.95 -7.59 -9.05
CA GLU A 235 -5.08 -6.92 -9.72
C GLU A 235 -6.43 -7.54 -9.32
N PHE A 236 -6.48 -8.86 -9.15
CA PHE A 236 -7.68 -9.56 -8.69
C PHE A 236 -8.05 -9.14 -7.26
N MET A 237 -7.10 -9.05 -6.34
CA MET A 237 -7.35 -8.60 -4.96
C MET A 237 -7.85 -7.15 -4.94
N GLU A 238 -7.16 -6.24 -5.65
CA GLU A 238 -7.51 -4.82 -5.72
C GLU A 238 -8.90 -4.61 -6.36
N ALA A 239 -9.24 -5.38 -7.40
CA ALA A 239 -10.56 -5.36 -8.02
C ALA A 239 -11.71 -5.78 -7.07
N HIS A 240 -11.39 -6.54 -6.02
CA HIS A 240 -12.35 -6.94 -4.97
C HIS A 240 -12.25 -6.06 -3.70
N GLY A 241 -11.59 -4.90 -3.80
CA GLY A 241 -11.53 -3.92 -2.72
C GLY A 241 -10.49 -4.23 -1.64
N VAL A 242 -9.59 -5.18 -1.87
CA VAL A 242 -8.46 -5.44 -0.97
C VAL A 242 -7.36 -4.41 -1.23
N ILE A 243 -6.90 -3.76 -0.16
CA ILE A 243 -5.76 -2.83 -0.22
C ILE A 243 -4.48 -3.65 -0.19
N VAL A 244 -3.70 -3.62 -1.28
CA VAL A 244 -2.41 -4.31 -1.37
C VAL A 244 -1.28 -3.30 -1.25
N THR A 245 -0.38 -3.51 -0.29
CA THR A 245 0.85 -2.73 -0.13
C THR A 245 2.07 -3.61 -0.37
N ASP A 246 2.88 -3.27 -1.38
CA ASP A 246 4.14 -3.97 -1.67
C ASP A 246 5.33 -3.20 -1.12
N TYR A 247 6.09 -3.83 -0.23
CA TYR A 247 7.29 -3.24 0.38
C TYR A 247 8.54 -3.36 -0.48
N SER A 248 8.51 -4.21 -1.52
CA SER A 248 9.61 -4.42 -2.47
C SER A 248 10.96 -4.72 -1.79
N LEU A 249 10.91 -5.47 -0.70
CA LEU A 249 12.03 -5.82 0.15
C LEU A 249 13.06 -6.67 -0.60
N SER A 250 14.31 -6.21 -0.61
CA SER A 250 15.42 -6.99 -1.19
C SER A 250 15.60 -8.32 -0.47
N ARG A 251 15.45 -8.38 0.87
CA ARG A 251 15.60 -9.64 1.63
C ARG A 251 14.65 -10.74 1.16
N CYS A 252 13.37 -10.41 0.95
CA CYS A 252 12.38 -11.38 0.43
C CYS A 252 12.73 -11.79 -1.01
N ARG A 253 13.08 -10.79 -1.85
CA ARG A 253 13.42 -11.02 -3.26
C ARG A 253 14.65 -11.90 -3.41
N ASP A 254 15.74 -11.58 -2.71
CA ASP A 254 17.00 -12.30 -2.78
C ASP A 254 16.83 -13.75 -2.30
N MET A 255 15.97 -13.97 -1.29
CA MET A 255 15.61 -15.29 -0.80
C MET A 255 14.88 -16.11 -1.87
N MET A 256 13.90 -15.52 -2.55
CA MET A 256 13.16 -16.16 -3.64
C MET A 256 14.04 -16.39 -4.88
N GLU A 257 14.84 -15.40 -5.31
CA GLU A 257 15.76 -15.53 -6.46
C GLU A 257 16.80 -16.63 -6.22
N SER A 258 17.33 -16.75 -5.00
CA SER A 258 18.21 -17.85 -4.60
C SER A 258 17.49 -19.20 -4.69
N PHE A 259 16.29 -19.31 -4.12
CA PHE A 259 15.54 -20.56 -4.13
C PHE A 259 15.13 -21.02 -5.53
N ILE A 260 14.58 -20.11 -6.36
CA ILE A 260 14.14 -20.42 -7.73
C ILE A 260 15.32 -20.92 -8.58
N ARG A 261 16.50 -20.30 -8.41
CA ARG A 261 17.73 -20.72 -9.10
C ARG A 261 18.21 -22.10 -8.65
N GLU A 262 18.09 -22.39 -7.36
CA GLU A 262 18.55 -23.66 -6.76
C GLU A 262 17.56 -24.81 -6.98
N ASN A 263 16.25 -24.52 -7.06
CA ASN A 263 15.17 -25.52 -7.07
C ASN A 263 14.06 -25.16 -8.12
N PRO A 264 14.40 -25.02 -9.41
CA PRO A 264 13.45 -24.53 -10.42
C PRO A 264 12.25 -25.47 -10.65
N GLU A 265 12.45 -26.79 -10.60
CA GLU A 265 11.36 -27.77 -10.76
C GLU A 265 10.33 -27.65 -9.64
N LEU A 266 10.79 -27.58 -8.38
CA LEU A 266 9.92 -27.45 -7.22
C LEU A 266 9.17 -26.11 -7.22
N TRP A 267 9.83 -25.02 -7.64
CA TRP A 267 9.16 -23.74 -7.84
C TRP A 267 8.06 -23.83 -8.90
N ASN A 268 8.36 -24.39 -10.06
CA ASN A 268 7.39 -24.55 -11.13
C ASN A 268 6.22 -25.45 -10.71
N GLU A 269 6.46 -26.48 -9.91
CA GLU A 269 5.41 -27.30 -9.33
C GLU A 269 4.48 -26.49 -8.42
N ASP A 270 5.04 -25.63 -7.56
CA ASP A 270 4.29 -24.81 -6.60
C ASP A 270 3.31 -23.85 -7.25
N ILE A 271 3.70 -23.30 -8.40
CA ILE A 271 2.85 -22.40 -9.18
C ILE A 271 2.02 -23.12 -10.26
N GLY A 272 2.07 -24.45 -10.33
CA GLY A 272 1.32 -25.25 -11.30
C GLY A 272 1.81 -25.11 -12.75
N ALA A 273 3.10 -24.84 -12.94
CA ALA A 273 3.77 -24.64 -14.23
C ALA A 273 4.84 -25.72 -14.54
N LEU A 274 4.89 -26.82 -13.78
CA LEU A 274 5.79 -27.94 -14.06
C LEU A 274 5.31 -28.70 -15.32
N GLU A 275 6.21 -28.88 -16.29
CA GLU A 275 5.98 -29.61 -17.55
C GLU A 275 6.29 -31.11 -17.45
#